data_AF-A0A3A0CJX5-F1
#
_entry.id   AF-A0A3A0CJX5-F1
#
_cell.length_a   1.000
_cell.length_b   1.000
_cell.length_c   1.000
_cell.angle_alpha   90.00
_cell.angle_beta   90.00
_cell.angle_gamma   90.00
#
_symmetry.space_group_name_H-M   'P 1'
#
loop_
_entity.id
_entity.type
_entity.pdbx_description
1 polymer ?
#
loop_
_entity_poly.entity_id
_entity_poly.type
_entity_poly.pdbx_seq_one_letter_code
_entity_poly.pdbx_strand_id
1 'polypeptide(L)' 'MHLSISDEKESGSIELSPNITAELNDKGELIGIEILHVSLFIRDSILESAQARILKLPDLQAA' A
#
# COMPACT_ATOMS: atom_id res chain seq x y z
N MET A 1 -0.30 8.04 1.46
CA MET A 1 -1.39 7.93 0.44
C MET A 1 -2.40 7.12 1.16
N HIS A 2 -3.61 7.64 1.27
CA HIS A 2 -4.57 7.11 2.22
C HIS A 2 -5.84 6.76 1.47
N LEU A 3 -6.30 5.54 1.66
CA LEU A 3 -7.59 5.04 1.21
C LEU A 3 -8.48 4.90 2.44
N SER A 4 -9.42 5.82 2.60
CA SER A 4 -10.43 5.74 3.66
C SER A 4 -11.55 4.77 3.26
N ILE A 5 -11.92 3.90 4.18
CA ILE A 5 -13.07 2.99 4.08
C ILE A 5 -14.21 3.50 4.98
N SER A 6 -13.87 4.12 6.11
CA SER A 6 -14.79 4.70 7.08
C SER A 6 -14.24 6.03 7.62
N ASP A 7 -15.13 6.94 8.02
CA ASP A 7 -14.79 8.22 8.68
C ASP A 7 -14.66 8.09 10.21
N GLU A 8 -14.69 6.86 10.72
CA GLU A 8 -14.44 6.57 12.14
C GLU A 8 -13.04 7.01 12.59
N LYS A 9 -12.88 7.16 13.90
CA LYS A 9 -11.60 7.56 14.47
C LYS A 9 -10.63 6.38 14.51
N GLU A 10 -9.43 6.60 13.99
CA GLU A 10 -8.30 5.68 14.16
C GLU A 10 -7.91 5.55 15.63
N SER A 11 -7.77 4.30 16.08
CA SER A 11 -7.29 3.92 17.40
C SER A 11 -5.93 3.22 17.35
N GLY A 12 -5.57 2.65 16.20
CA GLY A 12 -4.24 2.11 15.96
C GLY A 12 -4.10 1.60 14.54
N SER A 13 -2.92 1.08 14.22
CA SER A 13 -2.62 0.52 12.91
C SER A 13 -1.75 -0.74 13.00
N ILE A 14 -1.84 -1.57 11.96
CA ILE A 14 -1.02 -2.77 11.80
C ILE A 14 -0.26 -2.68 10.48
N GLU A 15 0.98 -3.16 10.43
CA GLU A 15 1.73 -3.25 9.19
C GLU A 15 1.31 -4.51 8.41
N LEU A 16 0.83 -4.32 7.17
CA LEU A 16 0.45 -5.39 6.25
C LEU A 16 1.65 -5.86 5.42
N SER A 17 2.46 -4.89 4.99
CA SER A 17 3.71 -5.09 4.26
C SER A 17 4.61 -3.87 4.50
N PRO A 18 5.89 -3.91 4.11
CA PRO A 18 6.79 -2.78 4.36
C PRO A 18 6.22 -1.46 3.85
N ASN A 19 6.00 -0.52 4.77
CA ASN A 19 5.41 0.80 4.49
C ASN A 19 3.92 0.81 4.07
N ILE A 20 3.19 -0.30 4.20
CA ILE A 20 1.74 -0.34 4.00
C ILE A 20 1.06 -0.77 5.30
N THR A 21 0.18 0.08 5.81
CA THR A 21 -0.52 -0.14 7.08
C THR A 21 -2.04 -0.24 6.88
N ALA A 22 -2.67 -1.06 7.70
CA ALA A 22 -4.11 -1.04 7.91
C ALA A 22 -4.42 -0.22 9.17
N GLU A 23 -5.32 0.74 9.03
CA GLU A 23 -5.82 1.57 10.12
C GLU A 23 -7.07 0.92 10.72
N LEU A 24 -7.11 0.84 12.05
CA LEU A 24 -8.16 0.17 12.81
C LEU A 24 -8.83 1.14 13.80
N ASN A 25 -10.13 0.96 14.00
CA ASN A 25 -10.86 1.63 15.09
C ASN A 25 -10.59 0.93 16.44
N ASP A 26 -11.25 1.41 17.50
CA ASP A 26 -11.12 0.89 18.87
C ASP A 26 -11.66 -0.54 19.06
N LYS A 27 -12.46 -1.04 18.12
CA LYS A 27 -12.95 -2.43 18.07
C LYS A 27 -12.06 -3.34 17.22
N GLY A 28 -11.01 -2.80 16.60
CA GLY A 28 -10.14 -3.54 15.69
C GLY A 28 -10.73 -3.73 14.28
N GLU A 29 -11.73 -2.95 13.90
CA GLU A 29 -12.33 -3.00 12.57
C GLU A 29 -11.52 -2.12 11.60
N LEU A 30 -11.37 -2.56 10.35
CA LEU A 30 -10.63 -1.85 9.31
C LEU A 30 -11.35 -0.58 8.88
N ILE A 31 -10.69 0.57 8.99
CA ILE A 31 -11.24 1.87 8.60
C ILE A 31 -10.45 2.56 7.49
N GLY A 32 -9.22 2.11 7.22
CA GLY A 32 -8.38 2.69 6.17
C GLY A 32 -7.14 1.86 5.84
N ILE A 33 -6.52 2.19 4.71
CA ILE A 33 -5.21 1.68 4.31
C ILE A 33 -4.31 2.88 4.00
N GLU A 34 -3.10 2.88 4.56
CA GLU A 34 -2.11 3.92 4.30
C GLU A 34 -0.83 3.33 3.69
N ILE A 35 -0.31 4.00 2.66
CA ILE A 35 1.05 3.82 2.17
C ILE A 35 1.92 4.94 2.74
N LEU A 36 2.87 4.56 3.59
CA LEU A 36 3.92 5.43 4.13
C LEU A 36 4.97 5.70 3.05
N HIS A 37 5.62 6.87 3.12
CA HIS A 37 6.65 7.26 2.15
C HIS A 37 6.23 7.15 0.67
N VAL A 38 4.99 7.55 0.34
CA VAL A 38 4.37 7.40 -0.99
C VAL A 38 5.30 7.73 -2.17
N SER A 39 6.04 8.84 -2.09
CA SER A 39 6.91 9.25 -3.20
C SER A 39 8.01 8.22 -3.49
N LEU A 40 8.55 7.57 -2.46
CA LEU A 40 9.50 6.47 -2.62
C LEU A 40 8.81 5.25 -3.22
N PHE A 41 7.65 4.87 -2.67
CA PHE A 41 6.87 3.72 -3.16
C PHE A 41 6.53 3.84 -4.66
N ILE A 42 6.03 5.00 -5.09
CA ILE A 42 5.67 5.24 -6.50
C ILE A 42 6.93 5.28 -7.39
N ARG A 43 8.00 5.92 -6.94
CA ARG A 43 9.29 5.93 -7.68
C ARG A 43 9.77 4.49 -7.89
N ASP A 44 9.79 3.69 -6.85
CA ASP A 44 10.30 2.32 -6.89
C ASP A 44 9.42 1.44 -7.80
N SER A 45 8.10 1.56 -7.68
CA SER A 45 7.15 0.88 -8.58
C SER A 45 7.36 1.24 -10.06
N ILE A 46 7.64 2.52 -10.36
CA ILE A 46 7.94 2.97 -11.73
C ILE A 46 9.28 2.41 -12.22
N LEU A 47 10.32 2.42 -11.38
CA LEU A 47 11.63 1.91 -11.76
C LEU A 47 11.62 0.39 -11.99
N GLU A 48 10.93 -0.35 -11.13
CA GLU A 48 10.74 -1.80 -11.26
C GLU A 48 9.96 -2.15 -12.53
N SER A 49 8.85 -1.46 -12.80
CA SER A 49 8.07 -1.69 -14.03
C SER A 49 8.86 -1.32 -15.29
N ALA A 50 9.64 -0.23 -15.26
CA ALA A 50 10.54 0.12 -16.37
C ALA A 50 11.60 -0.96 -16.60
N GLN A 51 12.22 -1.46 -15.53
CA GLN A 51 13.21 -2.55 -15.60
C GLN A 51 12.59 -3.83 -16.17
N ALA A 52 11.39 -4.21 -15.72
CA ALA A 52 10.69 -5.39 -16.21
C ALA A 52 10.41 -5.32 -17.72
N ARG A 53 10.00 -4.15 -18.21
CA ARG A 53 9.79 -3.89 -19.64
C ARG A 53 11.07 -3.99 -20.45
N ILE A 54 12.20 -3.48 -19.93
CA ILE A 54 13.52 -3.60 -20.59
C ILE A 54 13.92 -5.08 -20.72
N LEU A 55 13.68 -5.86 -19.66
CA LEU A 55 13.98 -7.29 -19.63
C LEU A 55 12.97 -8.16 -20.39
N LYS A 56 11.90 -7.57 -20.95
CA LYS A 56 10.79 -8.27 -21.60
C LYS A 56 10.19 -9.38 -20.72
N LEU A 57 10.15 -9.13 -19.41
CA LEU A 57 9.47 -10.05 -18.49
C LEU A 57 7.98 -10.07 -18.83
N PRO A 58 7.33 -11.25 -18.86
CA PRO A 58 5.89 -11.31 -19.01
C PRO A 58 5.23 -10.56 -17.84
N ASP A 59 4.10 -9.91 -18.11
CA ASP A 59 3.30 -9.31 -17.05
C ASP A 59 2.97 -10.39 -16.02
N LEU A 60 3.48 -10.23 -14.79
CA LEU A 60 3.11 -11.06 -13.66
C LEU A 60 1.63 -10.78 -13.39
N GLN A 61 0.74 -11.66 -13.87
CA GLN A 61 -0.58 -11.76 -13.31
C GLN A 61 -0.41 -12.19 -11.84
N ALA A 62 -0.65 -11.25 -10.93
CA ALA A 62 -0.92 -11.60 -9.55
C ALA A 62 -2.14 -12.54 -9.56
N ALA A 63 -1.92 -13.78 -9.12
CA ALA A 63 -2.93 -14.84 -9.03
C ALA A 63 -3.98 -14.52 -7.97
#